data_AF-Q03EG3-F1
#
_entry.id   AF-Q03EG3-F1
#
_cell.length_a   1.000
_cell.length_b   1.000
_cell.length_c   1.000
_cell.angle_alpha   90.00
_cell.angle_beta   90.00
_cell.angle_gamma   90.00
#
_symmetry.space_group_name_H-M   'P 1'
#
loop_
_entity.id
_entity.type
_entity.pdbx_description
1 polymer ?
#
loop_
_entity_poly.entity_id
_entity_poly.type
_entity_poly.pdbx_seq_one_letter_code
_entity_poly.pdbx_strand_id
1 'polypeptide(L)'
;MNVTKKLSLLVATLVMGVGLTACGSLDNSSMQSSTNNVTGKKNKKNNYQTTGSASGSYAGVIKNGKYVTSKSRGLTADQNGNVNNTKSFESGLQDISKKIFPTSQYVFQEGQYLSSDTVQNWLDRESKSNPEGLNPKDNGSKDPDKRNPIYLQALEEQDYMEKSGTSLKLKGVTIGLAMNSVDYYQKEQYGAQYETKISDAEIKAKSQEIAQKVLERLRKKSEFKNVPIVIAVYKQASNDSLVGGTFMRYSNNSGEKLAKWKDLDYKNVVYPISDTETSPNSNDSSAFDNFKTQVESFFPNLSGITAKARYDGKSMEGMSVSITTQFYSETEINSFTQFVSTQAEKYLPSGVNIDITIKSTDEVQSFLSRSAKEKTFSSHVFSSY
;
A
#
# COMPACT_ATOMS: atom_id res chain seq x y z
N MET A 1 -67.31 -49.55 36.11
CA MET A 1 -66.78 -48.89 37.32
C MET A 1 -66.24 -47.52 36.91
N ASN A 2 -66.87 -46.46 37.42
CA ASN A 2 -66.54 -45.03 37.42
C ASN A 2 -66.36 -44.30 36.06
N VAL A 3 -67.32 -43.48 35.57
CA VAL A 3 -67.70 -42.09 35.99
C VAL A 3 -66.61 -41.08 35.54
N THR A 4 -66.78 -40.01 34.74
CA THR A 4 -67.91 -39.27 34.13
C THR A 4 -67.37 -38.15 33.20
N LYS A 5 -68.18 -37.75 32.21
CA LYS A 5 -68.50 -36.38 31.70
C LYS A 5 -67.36 -35.48 31.14
N LYS A 6 -67.41 -35.18 29.82
CA LYS A 6 -68.07 -34.02 29.14
C LYS A 6 -67.41 -32.66 29.41
N LEU A 7 -66.92 -31.98 28.36
CA LEU A 7 -67.50 -30.70 27.92
C LEU A 7 -66.99 -30.28 26.52
N SER A 8 -67.94 -29.85 25.69
CA SER A 8 -67.79 -29.31 24.34
C SER A 8 -68.10 -27.80 24.34
N LEU A 9 -67.59 -27.06 23.35
CA LEU A 9 -68.04 -25.78 22.74
C LEU A 9 -66.85 -24.78 22.63
N LEU A 10 -66.41 -24.24 21.47
CA LEU A 10 -67.09 -23.61 20.31
C LEU A 10 -67.52 -22.15 20.61
N VAL A 11 -66.72 -21.16 20.17
CA VAL A 11 -67.04 -19.77 19.73
C VAL A 11 -65.75 -19.26 19.03
N ALA A 12 -65.61 -19.15 17.71
CA ALA A 12 -66.26 -18.30 16.71
C ALA A 12 -65.86 -16.81 16.73
N THR A 13 -65.47 -16.33 15.54
CA THR A 13 -65.48 -14.93 15.03
C THR A 13 -64.44 -13.93 15.57
N LEU A 14 -63.46 -13.45 14.77
CA LEU A 14 -63.50 -12.61 13.54
C LEU A 14 -63.55 -11.11 13.87
N VAL A 15 -62.41 -10.41 13.78
CA VAL A 15 -62.29 -8.99 13.35
C VAL A 15 -60.89 -8.73 12.77
N MET A 16 -60.87 -8.39 11.47
CA MET A 16 -60.06 -7.42 10.70
C MET A 16 -58.71 -6.95 11.28
N GLY A 17 -57.58 -6.91 10.57
CA GLY A 17 -57.39 -6.65 9.14
C GLY A 17 -57.07 -5.18 8.88
N VAL A 18 -55.79 -4.77 8.90
CA VAL A 18 -55.24 -3.61 8.15
C VAL A 18 -53.77 -3.91 7.83
N GLY A 19 -53.41 -3.83 6.55
CA GLY A 19 -52.07 -4.12 6.04
C GLY A 19 -51.04 -3.01 6.26
N LEU A 20 -49.83 -3.26 5.77
CA LEU A 20 -49.10 -2.40 4.84
C LEU A 20 -47.79 -3.09 4.41
N THR A 21 -47.72 -3.33 3.12
CA THR A 21 -46.49 -3.34 2.31
C THR A 21 -45.57 -2.17 2.66
N ALA A 22 -44.27 -2.41 2.87
CA ALA A 22 -43.18 -1.62 2.29
C ALA A 22 -41.79 -2.12 2.73
N CYS A 23 -40.98 -2.41 1.71
CA CYS A 23 -39.53 -2.18 1.62
C CYS A 23 -38.58 -3.01 2.51
N GLY A 24 -37.82 -3.88 1.84
CA GLY A 24 -36.57 -4.44 2.34
C GLY A 24 -35.82 -5.16 1.23
N SER A 25 -35.21 -4.39 0.33
CA SER A 25 -34.26 -4.85 -0.69
C SER A 25 -33.15 -5.70 -0.07
N LEU A 26 -33.09 -6.98 -0.46
CA LEU A 26 -31.95 -7.86 -0.21
C LEU A 26 -31.39 -8.26 -1.57
N ASP A 27 -30.47 -7.43 -2.09
CA ASP A 27 -29.67 -7.74 -3.26
C ASP A 27 -28.70 -8.91 -2.95
N ASN A 28 -29.20 -10.11 -3.21
CA ASN A 28 -28.56 -11.22 -3.91
C ASN A 28 -27.01 -11.28 -3.90
N SER A 29 -26.43 -11.72 -2.78
CA SER A 29 -25.16 -12.44 -2.79
C SER A 29 -25.41 -13.86 -3.33
N SER A 30 -25.18 -14.05 -4.63
CA SER A 30 -25.33 -15.34 -5.30
C SER A 30 -24.24 -16.33 -4.85
N MET A 31 -24.49 -16.99 -3.71
CA MET A 31 -23.90 -18.29 -3.40
C MET A 31 -24.63 -19.34 -4.26
N GLN A 32 -24.25 -19.43 -5.54
CA GLN A 32 -24.86 -20.38 -6.47
C GLN A 32 -24.31 -21.79 -6.23
N SER A 33 -24.97 -22.54 -5.34
CA SER A 33 -24.92 -23.99 -5.27
C SER A 33 -25.49 -24.59 -6.55
N SER A 34 -24.63 -24.76 -7.55
CA SER A 34 -25.00 -25.42 -8.81
C SER A 34 -25.04 -26.94 -8.62
N THR A 35 -26.20 -27.47 -8.27
CA THR A 35 -26.56 -28.86 -8.59
C THR A 35 -26.78 -28.97 -10.10
N ASN A 36 -25.74 -29.39 -10.84
CA ASN A 36 -25.87 -29.80 -12.24
C ASN A 36 -25.49 -31.28 -12.36
N ASN A 37 -26.52 -32.13 -12.51
CA ASN A 37 -26.40 -33.45 -13.11
C ASN A 37 -26.41 -33.28 -14.64
N VAL A 38 -25.23 -33.15 -15.26
CA VAL A 38 -25.01 -33.34 -16.71
C VAL A 38 -23.59 -33.88 -16.94
N THR A 39 -23.51 -35.15 -17.36
CA THR A 39 -22.42 -35.81 -18.11
C THR A 39 -20.98 -35.25 -18.03
N GLY A 40 -20.11 -35.95 -17.29
CA GLY A 40 -18.86 -36.49 -17.83
C GLY A 40 -17.78 -35.56 -18.40
N LYS A 41 -17.74 -34.25 -18.14
CA LYS A 41 -16.52 -33.45 -18.34
C LYS A 41 -15.79 -33.30 -17.02
N LYS A 42 -14.65 -33.96 -16.88
CA LYS A 42 -13.69 -33.72 -15.79
C LYS A 42 -13.41 -32.20 -15.73
N ASN A 43 -13.97 -31.51 -14.74
CA ASN A 43 -13.57 -30.14 -14.43
C ASN A 43 -12.08 -30.17 -14.14
N LYS A 44 -11.26 -29.66 -15.06
CA LYS A 44 -9.82 -29.57 -14.83
C LYS A 44 -9.63 -28.65 -13.62
N LYS A 45 -9.11 -29.22 -12.53
CA LYS A 45 -8.78 -28.48 -11.32
C LYS A 45 -7.73 -27.43 -11.71
N ASN A 46 -8.02 -26.15 -11.44
CA ASN A 46 -7.04 -25.09 -11.65
C ASN A 46 -5.80 -25.36 -10.81
N ASN A 47 -4.63 -25.09 -11.37
CA ASN A 47 -3.36 -25.26 -10.66
C ASN A 47 -3.08 -24.09 -9.69
N TYR A 48 -4.02 -23.15 -9.57
CA TYR A 48 -3.92 -21.96 -8.74
C TYR A 48 -5.30 -21.54 -8.22
N GLN A 49 -5.29 -20.72 -7.18
CA GLN A 49 -6.41 -19.96 -6.65
C GLN A 49 -6.00 -18.50 -6.53
N THR A 50 -6.97 -17.61 -6.34
CA THR A 50 -6.73 -16.19 -6.07
C THR A 50 -7.24 -15.84 -4.68
N THR A 51 -6.63 -14.86 -4.02
CA THR A 51 -7.05 -14.38 -2.67
C THR A 51 -8.42 -13.69 -2.67
N GLY A 52 -9.01 -13.45 -3.84
CA GLY A 52 -10.10 -12.48 -4.01
C GLY A 52 -9.56 -11.08 -4.25
N SER A 53 -10.39 -10.20 -4.80
CA SER A 53 -10.05 -8.80 -5.08
C SER A 53 -11.00 -7.89 -4.31
N ALA A 54 -10.43 -6.92 -3.59
CA ALA A 54 -11.18 -5.75 -3.12
C ALA A 54 -11.18 -4.66 -4.20
N SER A 55 -12.12 -3.71 -4.13
CA SER A 55 -12.18 -2.60 -5.09
C SER A 55 -10.86 -1.85 -5.14
N GLY A 56 -10.26 -1.73 -6.34
CA GLY A 56 -8.98 -1.03 -6.54
C GLY A 56 -7.71 -1.81 -6.18
N SER A 57 -7.82 -3.05 -5.69
CA SER A 57 -6.68 -3.90 -5.31
C SER A 57 -6.53 -5.12 -6.22
N TYR A 58 -5.30 -5.56 -6.44
CA TYR A 58 -5.06 -6.81 -7.16
C TYR A 58 -5.47 -8.01 -6.31
N ALA A 59 -5.94 -9.06 -6.98
CA ALA A 59 -5.97 -10.37 -6.36
C ALA A 59 -4.55 -10.96 -6.31
N GLY A 60 -4.19 -11.60 -5.20
CA GLY A 60 -2.94 -12.35 -5.04
C GLY A 60 -3.04 -13.79 -5.54
N VAL A 61 -1.90 -14.48 -5.67
CA VAL A 61 -1.83 -15.87 -6.13
C VAL A 61 -1.66 -16.85 -4.97
N ILE A 62 -2.48 -17.91 -4.99
CA ILE A 62 -2.38 -19.08 -4.11
C ILE A 62 -2.08 -20.30 -4.97
N LYS A 63 -1.09 -21.11 -4.58
CA LYS A 63 -0.78 -22.41 -5.20
C LYS A 63 -0.68 -23.46 -4.10
N ASN A 64 -1.30 -24.62 -4.32
CA ASN A 64 -1.32 -25.74 -3.35
C ASN A 64 -1.76 -25.31 -1.94
N GLY A 65 -2.78 -24.45 -1.85
CA GLY A 65 -3.31 -23.93 -0.58
C GLY A 65 -2.40 -22.94 0.16
N LYS A 66 -1.32 -22.46 -0.45
CA LYS A 66 -0.39 -21.49 0.14
C LYS A 66 -0.26 -20.24 -0.73
N TYR A 67 -0.18 -19.08 -0.10
CA TYR A 67 0.16 -17.84 -0.79
C TYR A 67 1.55 -17.94 -1.42
N VAL A 68 1.69 -17.46 -2.64
CA VAL A 68 2.97 -17.47 -3.36
C VAL A 68 3.78 -16.26 -2.90
N THR A 69 4.67 -16.47 -1.92
CA THR A 69 5.55 -15.43 -1.40
C THR A 69 6.72 -15.13 -2.34
N SER A 70 7.28 -13.92 -2.23
CA SER A 70 8.46 -13.49 -2.98
C SER A 70 9.65 -14.44 -2.80
N LYS A 71 10.45 -14.61 -3.86
CA LYS A 71 11.77 -15.29 -3.80
C LYS A 71 12.86 -14.45 -3.16
N SER A 72 12.60 -13.16 -2.93
CA SER A 72 13.42 -12.21 -2.18
C SER A 72 12.72 -11.71 -0.90
N ARG A 73 11.75 -12.47 -0.36
CA ARG A 73 10.94 -12.08 0.80
C ARG A 73 11.82 -11.62 1.98
N GLY A 74 11.49 -10.45 2.53
CA GLY A 74 12.18 -9.87 3.70
C GLY A 74 13.30 -8.89 3.34
N LEU A 75 13.88 -9.01 2.14
CA LEU A 75 15.08 -8.26 1.78
C LEU A 75 14.88 -6.74 1.78
N THR A 76 13.77 -6.25 1.21
CA THR A 76 13.42 -4.81 1.22
C THR A 76 13.25 -4.28 2.66
N ALA A 77 12.72 -5.09 3.58
CA ALA A 77 12.55 -4.69 4.97
C ALA A 77 13.89 -4.67 5.72
N ASP A 78 14.74 -5.68 5.53
CA ASP A 78 16.04 -5.80 6.18
C ASP A 78 17.02 -4.71 5.75
N GLN A 79 16.87 -4.19 4.53
CA GLN A 79 17.77 -3.20 3.95
C GLN A 79 17.37 -1.75 4.23
N ASN A 80 16.21 -1.50 4.85
CA ASN A 80 15.71 -0.15 5.06
C ASN A 80 15.79 0.29 6.53
N GLY A 81 16.54 1.35 6.79
CA GLY A 81 16.63 1.95 8.13
C GLY A 81 15.37 2.68 8.59
N ASN A 82 14.43 2.96 7.68
CA ASN A 82 13.15 3.62 7.96
C ASN A 82 11.99 2.80 7.40
N VAL A 83 11.14 2.28 8.28
CA VAL A 83 9.97 1.46 7.91
C VAL A 83 8.97 2.19 7.00
N ASN A 84 8.94 3.53 7.05
CA ASN A 84 8.08 4.32 6.16
C ASN A 84 8.57 4.24 4.71
N ASN A 85 9.88 4.09 4.47
CA ASN A 85 10.42 3.87 3.14
C ASN A 85 9.91 2.55 2.56
N THR A 86 10.02 1.45 3.31
CA THR A 86 9.52 0.13 2.87
C THR A 86 8.06 0.20 2.46
N LYS A 87 7.19 0.74 3.32
CA LYS A 87 5.74 0.84 3.03
C LYS A 87 5.43 1.69 1.80
N SER A 88 6.05 2.86 1.69
CA SER A 88 5.78 3.79 0.56
C SER A 88 6.43 3.33 -0.75
N PHE A 89 7.54 2.59 -0.69
CA PHE A 89 8.16 1.95 -1.83
C PHE A 89 7.26 0.84 -2.40
N GLU A 90 6.85 -0.14 -1.58
CA GLU A 90 6.02 -1.27 -2.03
C GLU A 90 4.66 -0.82 -2.55
N SER A 91 3.96 0.03 -1.81
CA SER A 91 2.64 0.56 -2.20
C SER A 91 2.72 1.48 -3.41
N GLY A 92 3.72 2.37 -3.46
CA GLY A 92 3.92 3.25 -4.61
C GLY A 92 4.32 2.50 -5.88
N LEU A 93 5.03 1.38 -5.76
CA LEU A 93 5.39 0.52 -6.89
C LEU A 93 4.14 -0.14 -7.49
N GLN A 94 3.20 -0.57 -6.64
CA GLN A 94 1.90 -1.05 -7.11
C GLN A 94 1.09 0.07 -7.77
N ASP A 95 1.10 1.30 -7.23
CA ASP A 95 0.39 2.44 -7.83
C ASP A 95 0.91 2.78 -9.23
N ILE A 96 2.23 2.73 -9.43
CA ILE A 96 2.83 2.85 -10.77
C ILE A 96 2.38 1.68 -11.66
N SER A 97 2.42 0.47 -11.14
CA SER A 97 2.03 -0.72 -11.89
C SER A 97 0.58 -0.67 -12.35
N LYS A 98 -0.36 -0.17 -11.53
CA LYS A 98 -1.77 0.00 -11.89
C LYS A 98 -1.99 0.89 -13.12
N LYS A 99 -1.05 1.81 -13.41
CA LYS A 99 -1.09 2.65 -14.62
C LYS A 99 -0.84 1.86 -15.91
N ILE A 100 -0.20 0.69 -15.81
CA ILE A 100 0.24 -0.14 -16.95
C ILE A 100 -0.49 -1.49 -16.97
N PHE A 101 -0.77 -2.06 -15.80
CA PHE A 101 -1.38 -3.36 -15.59
C PHE A 101 -2.66 -3.21 -14.75
N PRO A 102 -3.82 -2.88 -15.34
CA PRO A 102 -5.04 -2.62 -14.57
C PRO A 102 -5.49 -3.81 -13.70
N THR A 103 -5.94 -3.54 -12.47
CA THR A 103 -6.38 -4.58 -11.51
C THR A 103 -7.56 -5.43 -12.00
N SER A 104 -8.33 -4.93 -12.97
CA SER A 104 -9.42 -5.67 -13.61
C SER A 104 -8.95 -6.77 -14.57
N GLN A 105 -7.71 -6.69 -15.04
CA GLN A 105 -7.15 -7.62 -16.04
C GLN A 105 -6.04 -8.51 -15.48
N TYR A 106 -5.27 -8.00 -14.51
CA TYR A 106 -4.08 -8.66 -14.00
C TYR A 106 -4.26 -9.15 -12.55
N VAL A 107 -3.58 -10.26 -12.24
CA VAL A 107 -3.43 -10.83 -10.90
C VAL A 107 -2.00 -10.53 -10.44
N PHE A 108 -1.85 -10.05 -9.22
CA PHE A 108 -0.55 -9.77 -8.62
C PHE A 108 0.07 -11.06 -8.09
N GLN A 109 1.33 -11.28 -8.44
CA GLN A 109 2.17 -12.30 -7.83
C GLN A 109 3.44 -11.62 -7.32
N GLU A 110 3.84 -11.97 -6.10
CA GLU A 110 5.14 -11.57 -5.55
C GLU A 110 6.29 -11.99 -6.49
N GLY A 111 7.37 -11.22 -6.57
CA GLY A 111 8.48 -11.50 -7.50
C GLY A 111 9.04 -12.92 -7.39
N GLN A 112 9.05 -13.65 -8.50
CA GLN A 112 9.48 -15.05 -8.55
C GLN A 112 10.80 -15.29 -9.31
N TYR A 113 11.36 -14.29 -9.99
CA TYR A 113 12.47 -14.51 -10.92
C TYR A 113 13.81 -13.94 -10.44
N LEU A 114 13.77 -13.08 -9.42
CA LEU A 114 14.93 -12.60 -8.68
C LEU A 114 14.93 -13.19 -7.26
N SER A 115 15.88 -14.09 -6.97
CA SER A 115 16.07 -14.64 -5.62
C SER A 115 16.77 -13.65 -4.70
N SER A 116 16.66 -13.85 -3.37
CA SER A 116 17.42 -13.07 -2.38
C SER A 116 18.91 -12.98 -2.73
N ASP A 117 19.56 -14.09 -3.06
CA ASP A 117 20.99 -14.10 -3.41
C ASP A 117 21.29 -13.27 -4.66
N THR A 118 20.41 -13.34 -5.67
CA THR A 118 20.58 -12.54 -6.89
C THR A 118 20.47 -11.06 -6.58
N VAL A 119 19.44 -10.68 -5.80
CA VAL A 119 19.19 -9.29 -5.46
C VAL A 119 20.30 -8.75 -4.55
N GLN A 120 20.73 -9.50 -3.53
CA GLN A 120 21.83 -9.10 -2.65
C GLN A 120 23.13 -8.89 -3.45
N ASN A 121 23.48 -9.82 -4.35
CA ASN A 121 24.64 -9.66 -5.23
C ASN A 121 24.55 -8.41 -6.10
N TRP A 122 23.36 -8.06 -6.59
CA TRP A 122 23.16 -6.84 -7.38
C TRP A 122 23.24 -5.57 -6.53
N LEU A 123 22.80 -5.61 -5.27
CA LEU A 123 22.84 -4.48 -4.36
C LEU A 123 24.23 -4.21 -3.79
N ASP A 124 25.10 -5.21 -3.77
CA ASP A 124 26.48 -5.03 -3.34
C ASP A 124 27.30 -4.16 -4.32
N ARG A 125 28.49 -3.75 -3.86
CA ARG A 125 29.44 -3.00 -4.68
C ARG A 125 30.06 -3.88 -5.75
N GLU A 126 30.25 -3.30 -6.93
CA GLU A 126 31.07 -3.86 -7.98
C GLU A 126 32.50 -4.09 -7.46
N SER A 127 33.01 -5.31 -7.62
CA SER A 127 34.34 -5.70 -7.18
C SER A 127 34.86 -6.87 -8.02
N LYS A 128 36.12 -7.27 -7.80
CA LYS A 128 36.68 -8.45 -8.48
C LYS A 128 35.92 -9.74 -8.13
N SER A 129 35.44 -9.85 -6.89
CA SER A 129 34.67 -11.01 -6.40
C SER A 129 33.17 -10.89 -6.70
N ASN A 130 32.66 -9.68 -6.92
CA ASN A 130 31.29 -9.44 -7.33
C ASN A 130 31.24 -8.46 -8.52
N PRO A 131 31.48 -8.94 -9.75
CA PRO A 131 31.41 -8.10 -10.95
C PRO A 131 29.96 -7.67 -11.29
N GLU A 132 28.95 -8.32 -10.69
CA GLU A 132 27.54 -8.01 -10.95
C GLU A 132 26.96 -6.96 -9.98
N GLY A 133 27.74 -6.46 -9.02
CA GLY A 133 27.32 -5.36 -8.14
C GLY A 133 26.91 -4.12 -8.93
N LEU A 134 25.77 -3.54 -8.59
CA LEU A 134 25.23 -2.33 -9.24
C LEU A 134 25.67 -1.05 -8.54
N ASN A 135 26.13 -1.16 -7.29
CA ASN A 135 26.74 -0.04 -6.59
C ASN A 135 28.21 0.13 -6.99
N PRO A 136 28.73 1.36 -6.98
CA PRO A 136 30.09 1.65 -7.42
C PRO A 136 31.12 0.93 -6.54
N LYS A 137 32.22 0.53 -7.19
CA LYS A 137 33.39 0.00 -6.50
C LYS A 137 33.87 0.96 -5.41
N ASP A 138 34.24 0.41 -4.27
CA ASP A 138 34.83 1.21 -3.20
C ASP A 138 36.16 1.84 -3.66
N ASN A 139 36.30 3.15 -3.46
CA ASN A 139 37.50 3.91 -3.77
C ASN A 139 38.41 4.12 -2.55
N GLY A 140 38.04 3.58 -1.38
CA GLY A 140 38.80 3.66 -0.13
C GLY A 140 38.71 5.00 0.58
N SER A 141 38.03 6.00 -0.01
CA SER A 141 37.82 7.29 0.66
C SER A 141 36.77 7.17 1.75
N LYS A 142 37.05 7.79 2.89
CA LYS A 142 36.12 7.98 4.02
C LYS A 142 35.62 9.42 4.13
N ASP A 143 35.93 10.26 3.16
CA ASP A 143 35.46 11.63 3.06
C ASP A 143 34.06 11.62 2.41
N PRO A 144 33.01 12.15 3.07
CA PRO A 144 31.65 12.18 2.54
C PRO A 144 31.53 12.67 1.11
N ASP A 145 32.36 13.63 0.71
CA ASP A 145 32.28 14.32 -0.59
C ASP A 145 33.14 13.66 -1.68
N LYS A 146 34.00 12.70 -1.32
CA LYS A 146 34.92 12.04 -2.26
C LYS A 146 34.70 10.53 -2.38
N ARG A 147 34.01 9.92 -1.42
CA ARG A 147 33.71 8.49 -1.45
C ARG A 147 32.68 8.15 -2.51
N ASN A 148 32.70 6.92 -2.97
CA ASN A 148 31.65 6.38 -3.82
C ASN A 148 30.50 5.89 -2.91
N PRO A 149 29.32 6.54 -2.86
CA PRO A 149 28.25 6.11 -1.98
C PRO A 149 27.53 4.86 -2.48
N ILE A 150 26.74 4.24 -1.61
CA ILE A 150 25.72 3.26 -1.99
C ILE A 150 24.53 4.04 -2.54
N TYR A 151 24.35 3.98 -3.87
CA TYR A 151 23.24 4.63 -4.55
C TYR A 151 21.97 3.79 -4.50
N LEU A 152 22.05 2.48 -4.73
CA LEU A 152 20.90 1.57 -4.75
C LEU A 152 20.84 0.79 -3.44
N GLN A 153 19.82 1.03 -2.62
CA GLN A 153 19.65 0.38 -1.32
C GLN A 153 18.85 -0.91 -1.40
N ALA A 154 17.76 -0.89 -2.19
CA ALA A 154 16.87 -2.03 -2.34
C ALA A 154 16.36 -2.14 -3.78
N LEU A 155 16.00 -3.37 -4.16
CA LEU A 155 15.42 -3.69 -5.45
C LEU A 155 14.30 -4.70 -5.24
N GLU A 156 13.13 -4.42 -5.82
CA GLU A 156 11.95 -5.26 -5.69
C GLU A 156 11.35 -5.60 -7.04
N GLU A 157 10.83 -6.83 -7.15
CA GLU A 157 10.14 -7.35 -8.32
C GLU A 157 8.66 -7.62 -8.00
N GLN A 158 7.78 -7.17 -8.89
CA GLN A 158 6.35 -7.46 -8.86
C GLN A 158 5.93 -8.09 -10.19
N ASP A 159 5.31 -9.27 -10.13
CA ASP A 159 4.87 -10.02 -11.30
C ASP A 159 3.37 -9.80 -11.56
N TYR A 160 3.03 -9.47 -12.81
CA TYR A 160 1.65 -9.25 -13.25
C TYR A 160 1.21 -10.37 -14.19
N MET A 161 0.24 -11.14 -13.71
CA MET A 161 -0.19 -12.40 -14.31
C MET A 161 -1.56 -12.26 -14.97
N GLU A 162 -1.77 -12.93 -16.09
CA GLU A 162 -3.09 -13.07 -16.72
C GLU A 162 -3.57 -14.52 -16.65
N LYS A 163 -4.88 -14.70 -16.49
CA LYS A 163 -5.51 -16.02 -16.44
C LYS A 163 -5.45 -16.66 -17.83
N SER A 164 -4.87 -17.86 -17.92
CA SER A 164 -4.73 -18.63 -19.16
C SER A 164 -5.19 -20.07 -18.92
N GLY A 165 -6.50 -20.29 -19.07
CA GLY A 165 -7.14 -21.58 -18.77
C GLY A 165 -6.96 -21.96 -17.30
N THR A 166 -6.30 -23.08 -17.04
CA THR A 166 -6.07 -23.61 -15.68
C THR A 166 -4.76 -23.11 -15.04
N SER A 167 -4.10 -22.14 -15.68
CA SER A 167 -2.78 -21.62 -15.30
C SER A 167 -2.74 -20.10 -15.34
N LEU A 168 -1.68 -19.52 -14.76
CA LEU A 168 -1.37 -18.11 -14.87
C LEU A 168 -0.17 -17.93 -15.79
N LYS A 169 -0.22 -16.93 -16.67
CA LYS A 169 0.87 -16.57 -17.57
C LYS A 169 1.40 -15.19 -17.19
N LEU A 170 2.72 -15.06 -17.08
CA LEU A 170 3.36 -13.77 -16.86
C LEU A 170 3.10 -12.85 -18.07
N LYS A 171 2.61 -11.65 -17.80
CA LYS A 171 2.28 -10.65 -18.82
C LYS A 171 2.85 -9.25 -18.54
N GLY A 172 3.39 -9.03 -17.34
CA GLY A 172 4.08 -7.79 -17.00
C GLY A 172 4.98 -8.01 -15.80
N VAL A 173 6.04 -7.21 -15.70
CA VAL A 173 6.89 -7.12 -14.51
C VAL A 173 7.08 -5.67 -14.18
N THR A 174 7.07 -5.33 -12.90
CA THR A 174 7.53 -4.03 -12.40
C THR A 174 8.74 -4.25 -11.49
N ILE A 175 9.80 -3.50 -11.74
CA ILE A 175 11.01 -3.45 -10.92
C ILE A 175 11.10 -2.08 -10.25
N GLY A 176 11.18 -2.08 -8.92
CA GLY A 176 11.47 -0.89 -8.14
C GLY A 176 12.96 -0.78 -7.85
N LEU A 177 13.53 0.41 -8.03
CA LEU A 177 14.90 0.76 -7.63
C LEU A 177 14.82 1.79 -6.50
N ALA A 178 15.10 1.38 -5.25
CA ALA A 178 15.12 2.27 -4.10
C ALA A 178 16.51 2.91 -3.97
N MET A 179 16.59 4.19 -4.31
CA MET A 179 17.81 4.96 -4.39
C MET A 179 17.99 5.81 -3.13
N ASN A 180 19.17 5.77 -2.52
CA ASN A 180 19.48 6.59 -1.36
C ASN A 180 19.52 8.08 -1.74
N SER A 181 18.86 8.91 -0.93
CA SER A 181 19.10 10.36 -0.88
C SER A 181 20.18 10.73 0.14
N VAL A 182 20.36 9.88 1.15
CA VAL A 182 21.44 9.92 2.14
C VAL A 182 21.98 8.51 2.28
N ASP A 183 23.28 8.34 2.03
CA ASP A 183 23.99 7.08 2.29
C ASP A 183 24.69 7.17 3.64
N TYR A 184 24.31 6.28 4.55
CA TYR A 184 24.80 6.23 5.91
C TYR A 184 25.94 5.21 6.04
N TYR A 185 27.06 5.62 6.65
CA TYR A 185 28.23 4.74 6.78
C TYR A 185 29.03 5.01 8.06
N GLN A 186 29.85 4.04 8.45
CA GLN A 186 30.80 4.18 9.56
C GLN A 186 32.24 4.15 9.03
N LYS A 187 33.14 4.90 9.65
CA LYS A 187 34.57 4.92 9.30
C LYS A 187 35.35 3.79 9.97
N GLU A 188 34.84 3.28 11.06
CA GLU A 188 35.39 2.19 11.87
C GLU A 188 34.24 1.39 12.48
N GLN A 189 34.51 0.12 12.80
CA GLN A 189 33.49 -0.77 13.34
C GLN A 189 32.95 -0.24 14.68
N TYR A 190 31.64 -0.10 14.79
CA TYR A 190 30.94 0.48 15.97
C TYR A 190 31.24 1.97 16.24
N GLY A 191 31.79 2.69 15.27
CA GLY A 191 32.04 4.13 15.39
C GLY A 191 30.82 5.01 15.11
N ALA A 192 31.05 6.32 15.04
CA ALA A 192 30.02 7.29 14.68
C ALA A 192 29.48 7.05 13.25
N GLN A 193 28.19 7.32 13.06
CA GLN A 193 27.52 7.29 11.76
C GLN A 193 27.75 8.62 11.03
N TYR A 194 28.20 8.52 9.77
CA TYR A 194 28.41 9.63 8.85
C TYR A 194 27.43 9.52 7.69
N GLU A 195 27.24 10.63 6.98
CA GLU A 195 26.28 10.77 5.89
C GLU A 195 26.97 11.27 4.62
N THR A 196 26.67 10.67 3.49
CA THR A 196 26.88 11.26 2.17
C THR A 196 25.51 11.61 1.59
N LYS A 197 25.26 12.91 1.35
CA LYS A 197 24.02 13.36 0.68
C LYS A 197 24.16 13.16 -0.83
N ILE A 198 23.10 12.68 -1.47
CA ILE A 198 23.05 12.40 -2.90
C ILE A 198 21.98 13.29 -3.51
N SER A 199 22.37 14.11 -4.50
CA SER A 199 21.44 15.04 -5.14
C SER A 199 20.44 14.30 -6.05
N ASP A 200 19.28 14.92 -6.29
CA ASP A 200 18.26 14.37 -7.20
C ASP A 200 18.80 14.17 -8.62
N ALA A 201 19.72 15.03 -9.06
CA ALA A 201 20.38 14.90 -10.36
C ALA A 201 21.26 13.65 -10.41
N GLU A 202 22.03 13.37 -9.34
CA GLU A 202 22.86 12.16 -9.25
C GLU A 202 22.01 10.90 -9.12
N ILE A 203 20.92 10.93 -8.34
CA ILE A 203 19.96 9.82 -8.26
C ILE A 203 19.42 9.51 -9.66
N LYS A 204 19.01 10.53 -10.43
CA LYS A 204 18.55 10.36 -11.81
C LYS A 204 19.65 9.85 -12.73
N ALA A 205 20.88 10.34 -12.64
CA ALA A 205 21.97 9.82 -13.47
C ALA A 205 22.25 8.34 -13.16
N LYS A 206 22.46 8.00 -11.89
CA LYS A 206 22.85 6.65 -11.46
C LYS A 206 21.73 5.64 -11.60
N SER A 207 20.49 5.99 -11.29
CA SER A 207 19.36 5.09 -11.50
C SER A 207 19.14 4.75 -12.97
N GLN A 208 19.52 5.63 -13.92
CA GLN A 208 19.42 5.33 -15.35
C GLN A 208 20.46 4.29 -15.78
N GLU A 209 21.72 4.44 -15.33
CA GLU A 209 22.79 3.46 -15.57
C GLU A 209 22.40 2.08 -14.99
N ILE A 210 21.92 2.08 -13.74
CA ILE A 210 21.50 0.87 -13.02
C ILE A 210 20.28 0.22 -13.70
N ALA A 211 19.26 1.00 -14.06
CA ALA A 211 18.07 0.50 -14.73
C ALA A 211 18.40 -0.17 -16.07
N GLN A 212 19.36 0.37 -16.84
CA GLN A 212 19.78 -0.23 -18.10
C GLN A 212 20.46 -1.59 -17.86
N LYS A 213 21.39 -1.69 -16.89
CA LYS A 213 22.00 -2.97 -16.50
C LYS A 213 20.97 -4.00 -16.04
N VAL A 214 20.02 -3.58 -15.20
CA VAL A 214 18.92 -4.43 -14.72
C VAL A 214 18.07 -4.92 -15.88
N LEU A 215 17.65 -4.04 -16.79
CA LEU A 215 16.86 -4.41 -17.96
C LEU A 215 17.59 -5.44 -18.83
N GLU A 216 18.87 -5.23 -19.12
CA GLU A 216 19.69 -6.16 -19.90
C GLU A 216 19.79 -7.54 -19.24
N ARG A 217 20.01 -7.59 -17.93
CA ARG A 217 20.06 -8.84 -17.16
C ARG A 217 18.72 -9.58 -17.21
N LEU A 218 17.61 -8.86 -17.08
CA LEU A 218 16.27 -9.44 -17.15
C LEU A 218 15.98 -9.97 -18.56
N ARG A 219 16.34 -9.24 -19.62
CA ARG A 219 16.10 -9.68 -21.01
C ARG A 219 16.86 -10.94 -21.43
N LYS A 220 17.93 -11.30 -20.72
CA LYS A 220 18.62 -12.60 -20.89
C LYS A 220 17.79 -13.79 -20.40
N LYS A 221 16.80 -13.58 -19.52
CA LYS A 221 15.87 -14.63 -19.06
C LYS A 221 14.78 -14.86 -20.12
N SER A 222 14.51 -16.12 -20.41
CA SER A 222 13.57 -16.53 -21.48
C SER A 222 12.14 -16.02 -21.25
N GLU A 223 11.75 -15.94 -19.99
CA GLU A 223 10.44 -15.57 -19.48
C GLU A 223 10.14 -14.09 -19.73
N PHE A 224 11.18 -13.27 -19.86
CA PHE A 224 11.07 -11.83 -20.01
C PHE A 224 11.27 -11.35 -21.45
N LYS A 225 11.54 -12.21 -22.43
CA LYS A 225 11.84 -11.77 -23.81
C LYS A 225 10.76 -10.86 -24.42
N ASN A 226 9.48 -11.15 -24.17
CA ASN A 226 8.35 -10.44 -24.77
C ASN A 226 7.40 -9.82 -23.73
N VAL A 227 7.83 -9.71 -22.48
CA VAL A 227 7.01 -9.19 -21.38
C VAL A 227 7.37 -7.71 -21.15
N PRO A 228 6.41 -6.78 -21.09
CA PRO A 228 6.68 -5.42 -20.65
C PRO A 228 7.33 -5.38 -19.27
N ILE A 229 8.45 -4.67 -19.15
CA ILE A 229 9.16 -4.46 -17.88
C ILE A 229 9.08 -2.98 -17.54
N VAL A 230 8.32 -2.65 -16.51
CA VAL A 230 8.31 -1.32 -15.92
C VAL A 230 9.48 -1.22 -14.95
N ILE A 231 10.29 -0.17 -15.06
CA ILE A 231 11.33 0.13 -14.07
C ILE A 231 11.00 1.49 -13.45
N ALA A 232 10.86 1.53 -12.13
CA ALA A 232 10.50 2.72 -11.37
C ALA A 232 11.61 3.10 -10.39
N VAL A 233 11.91 4.39 -10.30
CA VAL A 233 12.96 4.93 -9.44
C VAL A 233 12.32 5.60 -8.24
N TYR A 234 12.65 5.09 -7.07
CA TYR A 234 12.21 5.60 -5.77
C TYR A 234 13.36 6.31 -5.09
N LYS A 235 13.14 7.54 -4.61
CA LYS A 235 14.08 8.27 -3.76
C LYS A 235 13.70 8.01 -2.32
N GLN A 236 14.59 7.39 -1.57
CA GLN A 236 14.43 7.14 -0.14
C GLN A 236 14.37 8.44 0.65
N ALA A 237 13.55 8.49 1.70
CA ALA A 237 13.69 9.48 2.74
C ALA A 237 14.85 9.11 3.69
N SER A 238 15.35 10.10 4.43
CA SER A 238 16.35 9.90 5.48
C SER A 238 15.80 9.02 6.63
N ASN A 239 16.71 8.48 7.44
CA ASN A 239 16.35 7.58 8.54
C ASN A 239 15.51 8.25 9.63
N ASP A 240 15.67 9.56 9.81
CA ASP A 240 14.94 10.39 10.77
C ASP A 240 13.61 10.94 10.22
N SER A 241 13.30 10.68 8.94
CA SER A 241 12.07 11.18 8.33
C SER A 241 10.81 10.50 8.90
N LEU A 242 9.80 11.32 9.21
CA LEU A 242 8.49 10.86 9.68
C LEU A 242 7.61 10.26 8.58
N VAL A 243 7.98 10.46 7.31
CA VAL A 243 7.34 9.90 6.11
C VAL A 243 8.34 9.11 5.29
N GLY A 244 7.84 8.25 4.42
CA GLY A 244 8.69 7.59 3.44
C GLY A 244 9.05 8.54 2.31
N GLY A 245 10.05 8.13 1.53
CA GLY A 245 10.41 8.76 0.26
C GLY A 245 9.34 8.62 -0.83
N THR A 246 9.68 9.01 -2.05
CA THR A 246 8.74 9.07 -3.17
C THR A 246 9.33 8.57 -4.48
N PHE A 247 8.46 8.08 -5.38
CA PHE A 247 8.87 7.75 -6.74
C PHE A 247 9.13 9.02 -7.55
N MET A 248 10.28 9.07 -8.22
CA MET A 248 10.70 10.20 -9.04
C MET A 248 10.29 10.06 -10.50
N ARG A 249 10.31 8.83 -11.03
CA ARG A 249 10.05 8.53 -12.44
C ARG A 249 9.92 7.04 -12.70
N TYR A 250 9.35 6.68 -13.84
CA TYR A 250 9.31 5.30 -14.33
C TYR A 250 9.47 5.22 -15.85
N SER A 251 9.88 4.05 -16.35
CA SER A 251 9.97 3.74 -17.77
C SER A 251 9.31 2.38 -18.05
N ASN A 252 8.55 2.27 -19.15
CA ASN A 252 7.88 1.04 -19.56
C ASN A 252 8.57 0.46 -20.80
N ASN A 253 9.23 -0.68 -20.64
CA ASN A 253 10.19 -1.19 -21.61
C ASN A 253 9.66 -2.46 -22.28
N SER A 254 9.62 -2.47 -23.62
CA SER A 254 9.28 -3.65 -24.43
C SER A 254 10.51 -4.38 -25.01
N GLY A 255 11.65 -3.69 -25.10
CA GLY A 255 12.91 -4.24 -25.61
C GLY A 255 14.05 -4.17 -24.60
N GLU A 256 15.29 -4.23 -25.09
CA GLU A 256 16.53 -4.25 -24.29
C GLU A 256 17.06 -2.85 -23.95
N LYS A 257 16.56 -1.81 -24.61
CA LYS A 257 16.92 -0.42 -24.33
C LYS A 257 15.82 0.23 -23.51
N LEU A 258 16.21 1.08 -22.55
CA LEU A 258 15.27 1.87 -21.79
C LEU A 258 14.42 2.76 -22.72
N ALA A 259 13.11 2.72 -22.52
CA ALA A 259 12.17 3.65 -23.12
C ALA A 259 12.24 5.02 -22.43
N LYS A 260 11.49 5.99 -22.96
CA LYS A 260 11.40 7.34 -22.39
C LYS A 260 10.88 7.30 -20.95
N TRP A 261 11.59 7.98 -20.05
CA TRP A 261 11.17 8.19 -18.67
C TRP A 261 9.95 9.12 -18.60
N LYS A 262 9.03 8.77 -17.70
CA LYS A 262 7.93 9.64 -17.26
C LYS A 262 8.25 10.08 -15.84
N ASP A 263 8.47 11.38 -15.68
CA ASP A 263 8.73 11.99 -14.37
C ASP A 263 7.44 12.08 -13.53
N LEU A 264 7.61 12.06 -12.21
CA LEU A 264 6.56 12.14 -11.20
C LEU A 264 6.94 13.28 -10.23
N ASP A 265 5.97 14.10 -9.84
CA ASP A 265 6.17 15.19 -8.86
C ASP A 265 5.57 14.81 -7.51
N TYR A 266 5.94 13.62 -7.02
CA TYR A 266 5.41 13.09 -5.77
C TYR A 266 6.10 13.68 -4.55
N LYS A 267 5.28 14.13 -3.59
CA LYS A 267 5.75 14.65 -2.29
C LYS A 267 4.95 14.02 -1.17
N ASN A 268 5.63 13.62 -0.10
CA ASN A 268 5.00 13.20 1.14
C ASN A 268 5.24 14.28 2.20
N VAL A 269 4.20 14.63 2.95
CA VAL A 269 4.27 15.64 4.02
C VAL A 269 3.61 15.13 5.29
N VAL A 270 4.01 15.71 6.41
CA VAL A 270 3.38 15.50 7.72
C VAL A 270 2.60 16.76 8.08
N TYR A 271 1.36 16.57 8.54
CA TYR A 271 0.56 17.62 9.15
C TYR A 271 0.50 17.45 10.68
N PRO A 272 0.45 18.54 11.45
CA PRO A 272 0.59 19.92 10.99
C PRO A 272 1.99 20.17 10.38
N ILE A 273 2.07 21.07 9.40
CA ILE A 273 3.35 21.38 8.74
C ILE A 273 4.23 22.10 9.76
N SER A 274 5.47 21.64 9.93
CA SER A 274 6.43 22.31 10.81
C SER A 274 6.93 23.62 10.20
N ASP A 275 7.42 24.53 11.04
CA ASP A 275 7.95 25.83 10.60
C ASP A 275 9.14 25.74 9.64
N THR A 276 9.78 24.57 9.58
CA THR A 276 10.93 24.28 8.71
C THR A 276 10.55 23.69 7.36
N GLU A 277 9.28 23.33 7.17
CA GLU A 277 8.78 22.65 5.97
C GLU A 277 7.80 23.56 5.22
N THR A 278 7.68 23.35 3.89
CA THR A 278 6.74 24.11 3.08
C THR A 278 5.58 23.23 2.65
N SER A 279 4.34 23.67 2.91
CA SER A 279 3.16 22.99 2.42
C SER A 279 3.10 23.03 0.89
N PRO A 280 2.86 21.90 0.19
CA PRO A 280 2.54 21.87 -1.23
C PRO A 280 1.30 22.70 -1.58
N ASN A 281 0.36 22.82 -0.64
CA ASN A 281 -0.87 23.57 -0.77
C ASN A 281 -1.28 24.18 0.59
N SER A 282 -1.35 25.51 0.67
CA SER A 282 -1.68 26.22 1.92
C SER A 282 -3.11 25.98 2.38
N ASN A 283 -4.06 25.79 1.46
CA ASN A 283 -5.46 25.57 1.82
C ASN A 283 -5.64 24.23 2.53
N ASP A 284 -4.92 23.19 2.09
CA ASP A 284 -4.94 21.88 2.72
C ASP A 284 -4.32 21.93 4.13
N SER A 285 -3.28 22.74 4.32
CA SER A 285 -2.70 22.99 5.64
C SER A 285 -3.71 23.64 6.58
N SER A 286 -4.31 24.76 6.16
CA SER A 286 -5.32 25.46 6.97
C SER A 286 -6.55 24.59 7.24
N ALA A 287 -6.97 23.77 6.27
CA ALA A 287 -8.04 22.78 6.45
C ALA A 287 -7.71 21.78 7.56
N PHE A 288 -6.50 21.21 7.54
CA PHE A 288 -6.06 20.29 8.58
C PHE A 288 -5.93 20.97 9.95
N ASP A 289 -5.37 22.18 10.01
CA ASP A 289 -5.20 22.92 11.28
C ASP A 289 -6.56 23.24 11.92
N ASN A 290 -7.56 23.60 11.11
CA ASN A 290 -8.93 23.80 11.56
C ASN A 290 -9.56 22.49 12.06
N PHE A 291 -9.43 21.39 11.30
CA PHE A 291 -9.88 20.07 11.74
C PHE A 291 -9.27 19.69 13.09
N LYS A 292 -7.94 19.80 13.21
CA LYS A 292 -7.19 19.52 14.43
C LYS A 292 -7.70 20.35 15.61
N THR A 293 -7.86 21.65 15.43
CA THR A 293 -8.34 22.56 16.48
C THR A 293 -9.73 22.18 16.98
N GLN A 294 -10.66 21.85 16.08
CA GLN A 294 -12.02 21.47 16.47
C GLN A 294 -12.07 20.13 17.22
N VAL A 295 -11.28 19.15 16.78
CA VAL A 295 -11.19 17.84 17.43
C VAL A 295 -10.51 17.92 18.79
N GLU A 296 -9.43 18.70 18.92
CA GLU A 296 -8.75 18.94 20.20
C GLU A 296 -9.64 19.67 21.22
N SER A 297 -10.52 20.55 20.76
CA SER A 297 -11.44 21.28 21.64
C SER A 297 -12.57 20.41 22.23
N PHE A 298 -12.80 19.21 21.68
CA PHE A 298 -13.92 18.36 22.09
C PHE A 298 -13.62 17.51 23.33
N PHE A 299 -12.35 17.12 23.57
CA PHE A 299 -11.96 16.33 24.74
C PHE A 299 -10.78 16.96 25.51
N PRO A 300 -10.86 17.03 26.85
CA PRO A 300 -9.83 17.66 27.68
C PRO A 300 -8.45 16.97 27.64
N ASN A 301 -8.38 15.72 27.19
CA ASN A 301 -7.16 14.89 27.22
C ASN A 301 -6.73 14.37 25.83
N LEU A 302 -7.00 15.14 24.77
CA LEU A 302 -6.60 14.74 23.42
C LEU A 302 -5.14 15.11 23.14
N SER A 303 -4.34 14.15 22.66
CA SER A 303 -2.92 14.40 22.35
C SER A 303 -2.52 13.83 21.00
N GLY A 304 -1.94 14.66 20.13
CA GLY A 304 -1.29 14.18 18.91
C GLY A 304 -2.24 13.79 17.78
N ILE A 305 -2.96 14.78 17.24
CA ILE A 305 -3.54 14.68 15.90
C ILE A 305 -2.45 15.00 14.89
N THR A 306 -2.09 14.00 14.09
CA THR A 306 -1.13 14.17 12.99
C THR A 306 -1.70 13.53 11.74
N ALA A 307 -1.20 13.93 10.57
CA ALA A 307 -1.49 13.22 9.34
C ALA A 307 -0.26 13.08 8.44
N LYS A 308 -0.27 12.05 7.61
CA LYS A 308 0.65 11.89 6.49
C LYS A 308 -0.15 12.06 5.21
N ALA A 309 0.30 12.92 4.31
CA ALA A 309 -0.35 13.12 3.02
C ALA A 309 0.63 12.95 1.87
N ARG A 310 0.13 12.43 0.75
CA ARG A 310 0.87 12.34 -0.51
C ARG A 310 0.28 13.34 -1.51
N TYR A 311 1.15 13.99 -2.26
CA TYR A 311 0.82 14.93 -3.32
C TYR A 311 1.37 14.48 -4.66
N ASP A 312 0.68 14.83 -5.75
CA ASP A 312 1.23 14.93 -7.11
C ASP A 312 1.23 16.42 -7.52
N GLY A 313 2.42 17.01 -7.53
CA GLY A 313 2.60 18.46 -7.60
C GLY A 313 1.94 19.18 -6.43
N LYS A 314 0.81 19.85 -6.69
CA LYS A 314 0.02 20.58 -5.68
C LYS A 314 -1.32 19.91 -5.36
N SER A 315 -1.66 18.81 -6.03
CA SER A 315 -2.89 18.06 -5.77
C SER A 315 -2.63 16.99 -4.71
N MET A 316 -3.42 16.98 -3.64
CA MET A 316 -3.37 15.89 -2.66
C MET A 316 -3.95 14.62 -3.29
N GLU A 317 -3.26 13.50 -3.14
CA GLU A 317 -3.69 12.19 -3.63
C GLU A 317 -4.36 11.37 -2.53
N GLY A 318 -4.01 11.63 -1.28
CA GLY A 318 -4.62 11.03 -0.11
C GLY A 318 -3.99 11.46 1.20
N MET A 319 -4.70 11.18 2.30
CA MET A 319 -4.33 11.55 3.65
C MET A 319 -4.61 10.40 4.62
N SER A 320 -3.65 10.12 5.51
CA SER A 320 -3.82 9.22 6.64
C SER A 320 -3.65 9.98 7.93
N VAL A 321 -4.74 10.14 8.67
CA VAL A 321 -4.79 10.86 9.96
C VAL A 321 -4.65 9.85 11.09
N SER A 322 -3.82 10.16 12.07
CA SER A 322 -3.70 9.42 13.34
C SER A 322 -4.11 10.34 14.48
N ILE A 323 -5.08 9.90 15.27
CA ILE A 323 -5.53 10.57 16.49
C ILE A 323 -5.23 9.65 17.66
N THR A 324 -4.47 10.16 18.65
CA THR A 324 -4.20 9.44 19.89
C THR A 324 -4.96 10.12 21.03
N THR A 325 -5.66 9.35 21.85
CA THR A 325 -6.40 9.91 22.98
C THR A 325 -6.64 8.84 24.05
N GLN A 326 -6.88 9.29 25.28
CA GLN A 326 -7.27 8.41 26.37
C GLN A 326 -8.79 8.42 26.49
N PHE A 327 -9.41 7.24 26.37
CA PHE A 327 -10.83 7.05 26.61
C PHE A 327 -11.04 6.36 27.95
N TYR A 328 -12.14 6.69 28.63
CA TYR A 328 -12.56 6.07 29.88
C TYR A 328 -13.84 5.24 29.71
N SER A 329 -14.50 5.28 28.55
CA SER A 329 -15.66 4.44 28.26
C SER A 329 -15.90 4.19 26.76
N GLU A 330 -16.60 3.09 26.44
CA GLU A 330 -17.07 2.76 25.09
C GLU A 330 -17.98 3.84 24.48
N THR A 331 -18.80 4.48 25.32
CA THR A 331 -19.69 5.56 24.90
C THR A 331 -18.95 6.83 24.49
N GLU A 332 -17.79 7.10 25.12
CA GLU A 332 -16.90 8.19 24.68
C GLU A 332 -16.30 7.89 23.31
N ILE A 333 -15.84 6.65 23.07
CA ILE A 333 -15.28 6.24 21.78
C ILE A 333 -16.32 6.41 20.66
N ASN A 334 -17.55 5.97 20.89
CA ASN A 334 -18.65 6.13 19.94
C ASN A 334 -18.93 7.60 19.61
N SER A 335 -19.10 8.42 20.65
CA SER A 335 -19.39 9.85 20.50
C SER A 335 -18.25 10.59 19.81
N PHE A 336 -17.01 10.26 20.18
CA PHE A 336 -15.82 10.85 19.58
C PHE A 336 -15.69 10.49 18.10
N THR A 337 -15.91 9.22 17.75
CA THR A 337 -15.82 8.74 16.35
C THR A 337 -16.82 9.47 15.47
N GLN A 338 -18.06 9.66 15.94
CA GLN A 338 -19.09 10.42 15.23
C GLN A 338 -18.72 11.90 15.09
N PHE A 339 -18.17 12.50 16.15
CA PHE A 339 -17.72 13.88 16.12
C PHE A 339 -16.56 14.08 15.13
N VAL A 340 -15.56 13.21 15.15
CA VAL A 340 -14.43 13.22 14.21
C VAL A 340 -14.94 13.09 12.76
N SER A 341 -15.90 12.20 12.50
CA SER A 341 -16.54 12.08 11.18
C SER A 341 -17.11 13.42 10.72
N THR A 342 -17.89 14.08 11.59
CA THR A 342 -18.53 15.37 11.30
C THR A 342 -17.50 16.48 11.02
N GLN A 343 -16.44 16.57 11.83
CA GLN A 343 -15.39 17.57 11.61
C GLN A 343 -14.57 17.26 10.36
N ALA A 344 -14.28 15.99 10.09
CA ALA A 344 -13.56 15.57 8.90
C ALA A 344 -14.32 15.93 7.62
N GLU A 345 -15.63 15.71 7.57
CA GLU A 345 -16.47 16.10 6.43
C GLU A 345 -16.51 17.62 6.20
N LYS A 346 -16.49 18.39 7.29
CA LYS A 346 -16.56 19.86 7.24
C LYS A 346 -15.24 20.50 6.83
N TYR A 347 -14.11 19.98 7.30
CA TYR A 347 -12.82 20.65 7.17
C TYR A 347 -11.84 19.95 6.22
N LEU A 348 -11.78 18.61 6.19
CA LEU A 348 -10.80 17.91 5.37
C LEU A 348 -11.18 17.90 3.88
N PRO A 349 -10.20 17.97 2.97
CA PRO A 349 -10.46 18.10 1.53
C PRO A 349 -11.28 16.94 0.98
N SER A 350 -12.28 17.27 0.15
CA SER A 350 -13.07 16.28 -0.60
C SER A 350 -12.34 15.80 -1.86
N GLY A 351 -12.80 14.71 -2.47
CA GLY A 351 -12.23 14.23 -3.74
C GLY A 351 -10.93 13.43 -3.60
N VAL A 352 -10.49 13.13 -2.37
CA VAL A 352 -9.27 12.38 -2.07
C VAL A 352 -9.55 11.25 -1.08
N ASN A 353 -8.72 10.21 -1.09
CA ASN A 353 -8.85 9.12 -0.13
C ASN A 353 -8.35 9.59 1.24
N ILE A 354 -9.19 9.45 2.28
CA ILE A 354 -8.84 9.80 3.65
C ILE A 354 -9.16 8.64 4.58
N ASP A 355 -8.14 8.20 5.31
CA ASP A 355 -8.29 7.25 6.41
C ASP A 355 -7.93 7.95 7.72
N ILE A 356 -8.76 7.77 8.75
CA ILE A 356 -8.55 8.30 10.09
C ILE A 356 -8.52 7.12 11.05
N THR A 357 -7.39 6.94 11.73
CA THR A 357 -7.23 5.94 12.78
C THR A 357 -7.27 6.63 14.14
N ILE A 358 -8.19 6.18 14.99
CA ILE A 358 -8.31 6.65 16.36
C ILE A 358 -7.82 5.53 17.27
N LYS A 359 -6.83 5.83 18.11
CA LYS A 359 -6.18 4.84 18.98
C LYS A 359 -5.99 5.36 20.40
N SER A 360 -5.96 4.44 21.34
CA SER A 360 -5.40 4.67 22.67
C SER A 360 -3.88 4.43 22.64
N THR A 361 -3.24 4.40 23.81
CA THR A 361 -1.82 4.04 23.93
C THR A 361 -1.54 2.63 23.37
N ASP A 362 -2.48 1.69 23.57
CA ASP A 362 -2.23 0.27 23.39
C ASP A 362 -2.98 -0.35 22.20
N GLU A 363 -4.09 0.24 21.75
CA GLU A 363 -4.93 -0.37 20.72
C GLU A 363 -5.67 0.65 19.83
N VAL A 364 -6.08 0.19 18.64
CA VAL A 364 -6.96 0.94 17.75
C VAL A 364 -8.39 0.83 18.29
N GLN A 365 -9.02 1.97 18.53
CA GLN A 365 -10.35 2.08 19.13
C GLN A 365 -11.43 2.21 18.07
N SER A 366 -11.13 2.94 17.01
CA SER A 366 -12.02 3.09 15.86
C SER A 366 -11.27 3.50 14.60
N PHE A 367 -11.92 3.34 13.46
CA PHE A 367 -11.44 3.86 12.19
C PHE A 367 -12.55 4.58 11.43
N LEU A 368 -12.15 5.55 10.61
CA LEU A 368 -12.98 6.17 9.61
C LEU A 368 -12.27 6.09 8.25
N SER A 369 -13.02 5.88 7.19
CA SER A 369 -12.49 5.89 5.81
C SER A 369 -13.47 6.55 4.86
N ARG A 370 -12.94 7.39 3.97
CA ARG A 370 -13.67 8.00 2.85
C ARG A 370 -12.84 7.84 1.59
N SER A 371 -13.39 7.14 0.60
CA SER A 371 -12.76 7.10 -0.73
C SER A 371 -13.00 8.41 -1.47
N ALA A 372 -12.15 8.71 -2.44
CA ALA A 372 -12.21 9.95 -3.24
C ALA A 372 -13.57 10.23 -3.92
N LYS A 373 -14.40 9.20 -4.14
CA LYS A 373 -15.70 9.32 -4.81
C LYS A 373 -16.87 9.48 -3.84
N GLU A 374 -16.65 9.22 -2.55
CA GLU A 374 -17.69 9.26 -1.52
C GLU A 374 -17.78 10.64 -0.88
N LYS A 375 -18.99 11.00 -0.44
CA LYS A 375 -19.23 12.27 0.25
C LYS A 375 -19.00 12.16 1.75
N THR A 376 -19.42 11.05 2.34
CA THR A 376 -19.43 10.81 3.77
C THR A 376 -18.39 9.77 4.18
N PHE A 377 -17.95 9.81 5.43
CA PHE A 377 -17.07 8.77 5.97
C PHE A 377 -17.88 7.53 6.37
N SER A 378 -17.31 6.35 6.11
CA SER A 378 -17.69 5.12 6.80
C SER A 378 -16.86 5.00 8.07
N SER A 379 -17.46 4.57 9.18
CA SER A 379 -16.77 4.42 10.46
C SER A 379 -17.09 3.10 11.14
N HIS A 380 -16.19 2.66 12.02
CA HIS A 380 -16.34 1.45 12.82
C HIS A 380 -15.65 1.64 14.17
N VAL A 381 -16.30 1.16 15.23
CA VAL A 381 -15.77 1.14 16.60
C VAL A 381 -15.51 -0.31 17.00
N PHE A 382 -14.33 -0.57 17.56
CA PHE A 382 -13.91 -1.90 17.99
C PHE A 382 -14.37 -2.18 19.42
N SER A 383 -15.61 -2.64 19.57
CA SER A 383 -16.21 -2.90 20.89
C SER A 383 -15.81 -4.26 21.48
N SER A 384 -15.78 -4.33 22.82
CA SER A 384 -15.72 -5.58 23.58
C SER A 384 -17.13 -6.18 23.80
N TYR A 385 -17.23 -7.52 23.87
CA TYR A 385 -18.49 -8.25 24.12
C TYR A 385 -18.47 -9.05 25.42
#